data_AF-A0A392NNM5-F1
#
_entry.id   AF-A0A392NNM5-F1
#
_cell.length_a   1.000
_cell.length_b   1.000
_cell.length_c   1.000
_cell.angle_alpha   90.00
_cell.angle_beta   90.00
_cell.angle_gamma   90.00
#
_symmetry.space_group_name_H-M   'P 1'
#
loop_
_entity.id
_entity.type
_entity.pdbx_description
1 polymer ?
#
loop_
_entity_poly.entity_id
_entity_poly.type
_entity_poly.pdbx_seq_one_letter_code
_entity_poly.pdbx_strand_id
1 'polypeptide(L)'
;MVFNDDGQLVSFKGKLIHSLNKNEHALDMAAPIHEQFGDTDVPTNDNDLLKKRTNVLLLGDHTGDLGMSDGLNYDTRISVGFLNHNVEDSLSCYREAFDVVLVNDAPMWEVIKL
;
A
#
# COMPACT_ATOMS: atom_id res chain seq x y z
N MET A 1 -16.90 9.19 2.34
CA MET A 1 -17.40 10.36 3.11
C MET A 1 -18.91 10.43 3.00
N VAL A 2 -19.58 11.02 3.98
CA VAL A 2 -21.02 11.31 4.00
C VAL A 2 -21.16 12.83 4.11
N PHE A 3 -21.94 13.42 3.23
CA PHE A 3 -22.27 14.84 3.23
C PHE A 3 -23.77 15.00 3.46
N ASN A 4 -24.19 16.06 4.15
CA ASN A 4 -25.60 16.42 4.26
C ASN A 4 -26.11 17.12 2.99
N ASP A 5 -27.39 17.49 2.97
CA ASP A 5 -28.04 18.15 1.82
C ASP A 5 -27.45 19.54 1.51
N ASP A 6 -26.83 20.19 2.51
CA ASP A 6 -26.12 21.46 2.37
C ASP A 6 -24.66 21.28 1.89
N GLY A 7 -24.23 20.05 1.59
CA GLY A 7 -22.88 19.74 1.13
C GLY A 7 -21.80 19.75 2.21
N GLN A 8 -22.18 19.72 3.49
CA GLN A 8 -21.24 19.71 4.62
C GLN A 8 -20.84 18.27 4.99
N LEU A 9 -19.55 18.06 5.26
CA LEU A 9 -19.03 16.76 5.70
C LEU A 9 -19.55 16.41 7.10
N VAL A 10 -20.23 15.28 7.24
CA VAL A 10 -20.80 14.83 8.53
C VAL A 10 -20.13 13.57 9.08
N SER A 11 -19.62 12.68 8.22
CA SER A 11 -18.91 11.48 8.67
C SER A 11 -18.10 10.81 7.55
N PHE A 12 -17.31 9.80 7.93
CA PHE A 12 -16.57 8.94 7.02
C PHE A 12 -17.24 7.56 6.95
N LYS A 13 -17.18 6.93 5.77
CA LYS A 13 -17.73 5.58 5.54
C LYS A 13 -16.60 4.58 5.60
N GLY A 14 -16.92 3.34 5.99
CA GLY A 14 -15.95 2.25 6.05
C GLY A 14 -15.08 2.31 7.30
N LYS A 15 -14.13 1.38 7.38
CA LYS A 15 -13.19 1.28 8.48
C LYS A 15 -12.10 2.34 8.34
N LEU A 16 -11.68 2.91 9.46
CA LEU A 16 -10.61 3.91 9.49
C LEU A 16 -9.30 3.30 8.97
N ILE A 17 -8.65 3.97 8.03
CA ILE A 17 -7.26 3.71 7.62
C ILE A 17 -6.38 4.76 8.31
N HIS A 18 -5.36 4.30 9.02
CA HIS A 18 -4.35 5.09 9.69
C HIS A 18 -2.96 4.49 9.41
N SER A 19 -1.89 5.26 9.64
CA SER A 19 -0.50 4.90 9.35
C SER A 19 -0.02 3.60 9.99
N LEU A 20 -0.73 3.10 11.01
CA LEU A 20 -0.38 1.91 11.78
C LEU A 20 -1.31 0.70 11.55
N ASN A 21 -2.31 0.80 10.67
CA ASN A 21 -3.21 -0.34 10.35
C ASN A 21 -3.35 -0.61 8.84
N LYS A 22 -2.36 -0.18 8.06
CA LYS A 22 -2.35 -0.35 6.60
C LYS A 22 -2.30 -1.82 6.17
N ASN A 23 -1.73 -2.70 6.99
CA ASN A 23 -1.70 -4.15 6.77
C ASN A 23 -3.09 -4.80 6.82
N GLU A 24 -3.92 -4.41 7.78
CA GLU A 24 -5.27 -4.96 7.95
C GLU A 24 -6.14 -4.67 6.72
N HIS A 25 -6.03 -3.44 6.20
CA HIS A 25 -6.70 -3.06 4.95
C HIS A 25 -6.10 -3.74 3.72
N ALA A 26 -4.79 -3.97 3.68
CA ALA A 26 -4.16 -4.72 2.59
C ALA A 26 -4.67 -6.16 2.52
N LEU A 27 -4.83 -6.83 3.67
CA LEU A 27 -5.42 -8.16 3.76
C LEU A 27 -6.88 -8.18 3.30
N ASP A 28 -7.70 -7.25 3.78
CA ASP A 28 -9.12 -7.15 3.38
C ASP A 28 -9.27 -6.92 1.86
N MET A 29 -8.38 -6.12 1.26
CA MET A 29 -8.38 -5.81 -0.17
C MET A 29 -7.76 -6.91 -1.04
N ALA A 30 -6.85 -7.71 -0.46
CA ALA A 30 -6.24 -8.84 -1.15
C ALA A 30 -7.06 -10.13 -1.04
N ALA A 31 -8.00 -10.21 -0.09
CA ALA A 31 -8.88 -11.38 0.07
C ALA A 31 -9.63 -11.75 -1.24
N PRO A 32 -10.22 -10.81 -2.01
CA PRO A 32 -10.85 -11.14 -3.30
C PRO A 32 -9.86 -11.57 -4.39
N ILE A 33 -8.57 -11.23 -4.23
CA ILE A 33 -7.49 -11.61 -5.15
C ILE A 33 -6.98 -13.03 -4.85
N HIS A 34 -7.14 -13.52 -3.61
CA HIS A 34 -6.59 -14.81 -3.17
C HIS A 34 -7.65 -15.89 -2.84
N GLU A 35 -8.85 -15.51 -2.43
CA GLU A 35 -9.89 -16.46 -2.06
C GLU A 35 -10.62 -17.03 -3.29
N GLN A 36 -10.41 -18.32 -3.53
CA GLN A 36 -11.41 -19.16 -4.18
C GLN A 36 -12.50 -19.50 -3.15
N PHE A 37 -13.43 -18.58 -2.87
CA PHE A 37 -14.69 -19.00 -2.23
C PHE A 37 -15.76 -19.15 -3.31
N GLY A 38 -16.24 -20.39 -3.43
CA GLY A 38 -17.35 -20.76 -4.30
C GLY A 38 -18.63 -19.99 -3.97
N ASP A 39 -19.52 -20.01 -4.95
CA ASP A 39 -20.91 -19.52 -4.90
C ASP A 39 -21.08 -17.99 -4.83
N THR A 40 -20.54 -17.26 -5.80
CA THR A 40 -21.31 -16.18 -6.44
C THR A 40 -20.81 -15.91 -7.86
N ASP A 41 -21.67 -16.22 -8.84
CA ASP A 41 -21.40 -16.21 -10.28
C ASP A 41 -21.16 -14.81 -10.89
N VAL A 42 -20.05 -14.15 -10.55
CA VAL A 42 -19.51 -13.05 -11.36
C VAL A 42 -17.99 -13.19 -11.51
N PRO A 43 -17.51 -13.84 -12.60
CA PRO A 43 -16.09 -13.91 -12.87
C PRO A 43 -15.62 -12.55 -13.43
N THR A 44 -15.09 -11.68 -12.57
CA THR A 44 -14.29 -10.54 -13.04
C THR A 44 -12.92 -11.06 -13.44
N ASN A 45 -12.74 -11.23 -14.75
CA ASN A 45 -11.54 -11.68 -15.48
C ASN A 45 -10.23 -10.99 -15.04
N ASP A 46 -10.31 -9.85 -14.35
CA ASP A 46 -9.18 -9.05 -13.88
C ASP A 46 -8.44 -9.66 -12.68
N ASN A 47 -9.13 -10.38 -11.77
CA ASN A 47 -8.48 -10.96 -10.58
C ASN A 47 -7.47 -12.05 -10.94
N ASP A 48 -7.73 -12.84 -11.98
CA ASP A 48 -6.80 -13.88 -12.44
C ASP A 48 -5.57 -13.32 -13.17
N LEU A 49 -5.66 -12.10 -13.71
CA LEU A 49 -4.51 -11.38 -14.25
C LEU A 49 -3.61 -10.82 -13.14
N LEU A 50 -4.20 -10.38 -12.03
CA LEU A 50 -3.48 -9.88 -10.86
C LEU A 50 -2.76 -11.01 -10.11
N LYS A 51 -3.37 -12.19 -9.98
CA LYS A 51 -2.72 -13.39 -9.39
C LYS A 51 -1.42 -13.82 -10.09
N LYS A 52 -1.25 -13.46 -11.36
CA LYS A 52 -0.03 -13.79 -12.14
C LYS A 52 1.10 -12.78 -11.95
N ARG A 53 0.83 -11.62 -11.34
CA ARG A 53 1.83 -10.59 -11.08
C ARG A 53 2.49 -10.85 -9.74
N THR A 54 3.65 -11.50 -9.75
CA THR A 54 4.39 -11.84 -8.53
C THR A 54 5.50 -10.85 -8.20
N ASN A 55 5.63 -9.76 -8.96
CA ASN A 55 6.60 -8.70 -8.71
C ASN A 55 5.89 -7.45 -8.17
N VAL A 56 6.37 -6.94 -7.04
CA VAL A 56 5.79 -5.78 -6.36
C VAL A 56 6.84 -4.67 -6.25
N LEU A 57 6.45 -3.45 -6.65
CA LEU A 57 7.16 -2.23 -6.34
C LEU A 57 6.34 -1.46 -5.31
N LEU A 58 6.83 -1.41 -4.07
CA LEU A 58 6.17 -0.74 -2.95
C LEU A 58 6.79 0.65 -2.76
N LEU A 59 5.97 1.68 -2.77
CA LEU A 59 6.37 3.07 -2.52
C LEU A 59 5.68 3.55 -1.24
N GLY A 60 6.45 4.05 -0.27
CA GLY A 60 5.92 4.53 0.99
C GLY A 60 6.73 5.69 1.55
N ASP A 61 6.12 6.52 2.38
CA ASP A 61 6.77 7.64 3.08
C ASP A 61 6.90 7.37 4.58
N HIS A 62 6.22 6.34 5.07
CA HIS A 62 6.26 5.90 6.45
C HIS A 62 6.60 4.40 6.55
N THR A 63 7.27 3.97 7.60
CA THR A 63 7.60 2.53 7.79
C THR A 63 6.36 1.64 7.84
N GLY A 64 5.23 2.17 8.32
CA GLY A 64 3.93 1.49 8.30
C GLY A 64 3.39 1.18 6.90
N ASP A 65 3.94 1.79 5.84
CA ASP A 65 3.59 1.49 4.44
C ASP A 65 4.09 0.14 3.97
N LEU A 66 5.13 -0.42 4.60
CA LEU A 66 5.62 -1.75 4.27
C LEU A 66 4.51 -2.81 4.38
N GLY A 67 3.59 -2.59 5.33
CA GLY A 67 2.42 -3.44 5.53
C GLY A 67 1.39 -3.38 4.39
N MET A 68 1.47 -2.44 3.45
CA MET A 68 0.55 -2.40 2.30
C MET A 68 0.74 -3.59 1.36
N SER A 69 1.86 -4.31 1.45
CA SER A 69 2.08 -5.56 0.73
C SER A 69 1.61 -6.81 1.49
N ASP A 70 1.20 -6.67 2.76
CA ASP A 70 0.75 -7.78 3.60
C ASP A 70 -0.61 -8.26 3.11
N GLY A 71 -0.60 -9.35 2.34
CA GLY A 71 -1.81 -9.91 1.72
C GLY A 71 -1.65 -10.22 0.23
N LEU A 72 -0.65 -9.64 -0.43
CA LEU A 72 -0.31 -10.00 -1.81
C LEU A 72 0.60 -11.23 -1.84
N ASN A 73 0.32 -12.17 -2.74
CA ASN A 73 1.26 -13.25 -3.06
C ASN A 73 2.29 -12.75 -4.09
N TYR A 74 3.53 -12.55 -3.66
CA TYR A 74 4.63 -12.06 -4.52
C TYR A 74 5.91 -12.88 -4.29
N ASP A 75 6.68 -13.04 -5.37
CA ASP A 75 8.00 -13.69 -5.36
C ASP A 75 9.10 -12.65 -5.07
N THR A 76 8.93 -11.43 -5.59
CA THR A 76 9.91 -10.35 -5.46
C THR A 76 9.22 -9.05 -5.07
N ARG A 77 9.79 -8.33 -4.10
CA ARG A 77 9.36 -7.00 -3.70
C ARG A 77 10.56 -6.08 -3.65
N ILE A 78 10.44 -4.92 -4.28
CA ILE A 78 11.35 -3.78 -4.10
C ILE A 78 10.57 -2.69 -3.38
N SER A 79 11.12 -2.18 -2.30
CA SER A 79 10.52 -1.15 -1.45
C SER A 79 11.33 0.14 -1.51
N VAL A 80 10.64 1.25 -1.80
CA VAL A 80 11.23 2.60 -1.88
C VAL A 80 10.57 3.49 -0.83
N GLY A 81 11.38 3.96 0.12
CA GLY A 81 10.99 4.84 1.21
C GLY A 81 11.32 6.30 0.91
N PHE A 82 10.34 7.20 0.99
CA PHE A 82 10.52 8.65 0.88
C PHE A 82 10.65 9.27 2.28
N LEU A 83 11.88 9.60 2.67
CA LEU A 83 12.19 10.19 3.97
C LEU A 83 12.30 11.71 3.87
N ASN A 84 11.18 12.38 4.16
CA ASN A 84 11.05 13.83 4.01
C ASN A 84 11.27 14.61 5.31
N HIS A 85 11.07 13.96 6.46
CA HIS A 85 11.11 14.61 7.77
C HIS A 85 12.03 13.86 8.73
N ASN A 86 12.61 14.59 9.67
CA ASN A 86 13.50 14.06 10.71
C ASN A 86 14.57 13.09 10.18
N VAL A 87 15.21 13.49 9.07
CA VAL A 87 16.11 12.62 8.29
C VAL A 87 17.23 12.08 9.17
N GLU A 88 17.89 12.92 9.97
CA GLU A 88 19.05 12.52 10.78
C GLU A 88 18.71 11.38 11.76
N ASP A 89 17.60 11.50 12.48
CA ASP A 89 17.19 10.51 13.48
C ASP A 89 16.55 9.25 12.85
N SER A 90 15.89 9.41 11.70
CA SER A 90 15.06 8.34 11.12
C SER A 90 15.77 7.55 10.01
N LEU A 91 16.88 8.05 9.47
CA LEU A 91 17.57 7.44 8.34
C LEU A 91 18.05 6.02 8.61
N SER A 92 18.51 5.73 9.83
CA SER A 92 18.92 4.37 10.22
C SER A 92 17.75 3.40 10.11
N CYS A 93 16.60 3.74 10.71
CA CYS A 93 15.39 2.94 10.68
C CYS A 93 14.89 2.74 9.23
N TYR A 94 14.88 3.78 8.41
CA TYR A 94 14.42 3.67 7.02
C TYR A 94 15.35 2.81 6.16
N ARG A 95 16.67 2.89 6.37
CA ARG A 95 17.66 2.05 5.66
C ARG A 95 17.56 0.57 6.02
N GLU A 96 17.14 0.26 7.25
CA GLU A 96 16.87 -1.12 7.66
C GLU A 96 15.53 -1.63 7.13
N ALA A 97 14.57 -0.74 6.93
CA ALA A 97 13.19 -1.06 6.59
C ALA A 97 12.92 -1.14 5.07
N PHE A 98 13.55 -0.26 4.26
CA PHE A 98 13.33 -0.15 2.82
C PHE A 98 14.59 -0.55 2.02
N ASP A 99 14.40 -1.08 0.81
CA ASP A 99 15.50 -1.43 -0.10
C ASP A 99 16.19 -0.17 -0.66
N VAL A 100 15.41 0.88 -0.94
CA VAL A 100 15.90 2.18 -1.41
C VAL A 100 15.29 3.27 -0.55
N VAL A 101 16.11 4.22 -0.09
CA VAL A 101 15.64 5.39 0.66
C VAL A 101 15.97 6.66 -0.11
N LEU A 102 14.93 7.42 -0.45
CA LEU A 102 15.01 8.72 -1.08
C LEU A 102 14.80 9.80 -0.02
N VAL A 103 15.81 10.65 0.20
CA VAL A 103 15.79 11.66 1.27
C VAL A 103 15.50 13.06 0.71
N ASN A 104 15.03 13.96 1.58
CA ASN A 104 14.83 15.40 1.29
C ASN A 104 13.80 15.68 0.18
N ASP A 105 12.64 15.02 0.22
CA ASP A 105 11.54 15.24 -0.74
C ASP A 105 11.98 15.09 -2.20
N ALA A 106 12.73 14.01 -2.45
CA ALA A 106 13.23 13.71 -3.78
C ALA A 106 12.08 13.39 -4.75
N PRO A 107 12.23 13.76 -6.03
CA PRO A 107 11.25 13.44 -7.06
C PRO A 107 11.22 11.93 -7.38
N MET A 108 10.14 11.47 -8.01
CA MET A 108 9.97 10.07 -8.43
C MET A 108 10.91 9.61 -9.56
N TRP A 109 11.86 10.44 -10.01
CA TRP A 109 12.70 10.13 -11.17
C TRP A 109 13.58 8.89 -10.98
N GLU A 110 14.03 8.62 -9.75
CA GLU A 110 14.81 7.41 -9.46
C GLU A 110 13.96 6.15 -9.52
N VAL A 111 12.67 6.24 -9.19
CA VAL A 111 11.73 5.11 -9.26
C VAL A 111 11.46 4.70 -10.72
N ILE A 112 11.41 5.65 -11.64
CA ILE A 112 11.15 5.39 -13.07
C ILE A 112 12.30 4.59 -13.73
N LYS A 113 13.50 4.63 -13.16
CA LYS A 113 14.69 3.97 -13.71
C LYS A 113 14.85 2.51 -13.27
N LEU A 114 14.03 2.05 -12.32
CA LEU A 114 14.02 0.68 -11.79
C LEU A 114 13.30 -0.26 -12.76
#